data_AF-A0A3D2ST41-F1
#
_entry.id   AF-A0A3D2ST41-F1
#
_cell.length_a   1.000
_cell.length_b   1.000
_cell.length_c   1.000
_cell.angle_alpha   90.00
_cell.angle_beta   90.00
_cell.angle_gamma   90.00
#
_symmetry.space_group_name_H-M   'P 1'
#
loop_
_entity.id
_entity.type
_entity.pdbx_description
1 polymer ?
#
loop_
_entity_poly.entity_id
_entity_poly.type
_entity_poly.pdbx_seq_one_letter_code
_entity_poly.pdbx_strand_id
1 'polypeptide(L)' 'MTKASNPSFPHFSIITICLNNIEGLKRTHKSLIGQSYTSYEWIVIDGASNDGTSEYLAETGAVWLSEKDKGLYDAMNK' A
#
# COMPACT_ATOMS: atom_id res chain seq x y z
N MET A 1 -5.95 36.73 -4.15
CA MET A 1 -5.52 35.81 -5.23
C MET A 1 -5.20 34.47 -4.60
N THR A 2 -6.16 33.54 -4.61
CA THR A 2 -6.02 32.20 -4.04
C THR A 2 -5.16 31.38 -4.99
N LYS A 3 -3.91 31.08 -4.61
CA LYS A 3 -3.11 30.07 -5.32
C LYS A 3 -3.83 28.74 -5.16
N ALA A 4 -4.26 28.15 -6.28
CA ALA A 4 -4.68 26.76 -6.30
C ALA A 4 -3.53 25.91 -5.74
N SER A 5 -3.82 25.07 -4.74
CA SER A 5 -2.88 24.09 -4.23
C SER A 5 -2.54 23.13 -5.36
N ASN A 6 -1.32 23.20 -5.90
CA ASN A 6 -0.80 22.13 -6.73
C ASN A 6 -0.97 20.82 -5.96
N PRO A 7 -1.52 19.75 -6.56
CA PRO A 7 -1.40 18.44 -5.95
C PRO A 7 0.11 18.18 -5.78
N SER A 8 0.57 18.11 -4.54
CA SER A 8 1.95 17.71 -4.25
C SER A 8 2.08 16.27 -4.73
N PHE A 9 2.77 16.08 -5.85
CA PHE A 9 3.11 14.74 -6.29
C PHE A 9 3.86 14.02 -5.15
N PRO A 10 3.56 12.75 -4.89
CA PRO A 10 4.30 11.99 -3.89
C PRO A 10 5.78 12.06 -4.22
N HIS A 11 6.61 12.35 -3.23
CA HIS A 11 8.06 12.44 -3.45
C HIS A 11 8.70 11.07 -3.60
N PHE A 12 8.09 10.05 -3.00
CA PHE A 12 8.49 8.66 -3.14
C PHE A 12 7.30 7.72 -2.89
N SER A 13 7.46 6.47 -3.33
CA SER A 13 6.47 5.41 -3.17
C SER A 13 6.99 4.37 -2.18
N ILE A 14 6.11 3.90 -1.30
CA ILE A 14 6.37 2.78 -0.41
C ILE A 14 5.61 1.59 -0.97
N ILE A 15 6.33 0.57 -1.43
CA ILE A 15 5.73 -0.64 -2.00
C ILE A 15 5.82 -1.75 -0.95
N THR A 16 4.69 -2.37 -0.63
CA THR A 16 4.60 -3.50 0.31
C THR A 16 4.04 -4.73 -0.41
N ILE A 17 4.81 -5.81 -0.44
CA ILE A 17 4.34 -7.11 -0.90
C ILE A 17 3.71 -7.87 0.28
N CYS A 18 2.50 -8.39 0.12
CA CYS A 18 1.78 -9.11 1.16
C CYS A 18 1.27 -10.47 0.64
N LEU A 19 1.32 -11.49 1.49
CA LEU A 19 0.65 -12.77 1.27
C LEU A 19 0.29 -13.39 2.62
N ASN A 20 -1.00 -13.54 2.89
CA ASN A 20 -1.59 -14.12 4.10
C ASN A 20 -0.98 -13.58 5.41
N ASN A 21 -0.78 -12.26 5.48
CA ASN A 21 -0.22 -11.60 6.65
C ASN A 21 -0.91 -10.26 6.95
N ILE A 22 -2.23 -10.28 7.09
CA ILE A 22 -3.05 -9.12 7.44
C ILE A 22 -2.55 -8.38 8.69
N GLU A 23 -2.07 -9.10 9.71
CA GLU A 23 -1.59 -8.48 10.95
C GLU A 23 -0.27 -7.74 10.75
N GLY A 24 0.64 -8.27 9.92
CA GLY A 24 1.83 -7.55 9.48
C GLY A 24 1.46 -6.31 8.68
N LEU A 25 0.50 -6.42 7.76
CA LEU A 25 0.04 -5.32 6.92
C LEU A 25 -0.60 -4.19 7.74
N LYS A 26 -1.46 -4.51 8.71
CA LYS A 26 -2.06 -3.54 9.65
C LYS A 26 -1.01 -2.80 10.46
N ARG A 27 0.03 -3.51 10.93
CA ARG A 27 1.15 -2.90 11.65
C ARG A 27 1.93 -1.92 10.75
N THR A 28 2.18 -2.30 9.50
CA THR A 28 2.80 -1.42 8.51
C THR A 28 1.94 -0.18 8.26
N HIS A 29 0.64 -0.36 8.00
CA HIS A 29 -0.29 0.76 7.79
C HIS A 29 -0.29 1.73 8.98
N LYS A 30 -0.38 1.20 10.21
CA LYS A 30 -0.33 2.00 11.44
C LYS A 30 0.99 2.78 11.57
N SER A 31 2.10 2.20 11.15
CA SER A 31 3.40 2.88 11.13
C SER A 31 3.39 4.05 10.14
N LEU A 32 2.83 3.84 8.94
CA LEU A 32 2.78 4.85 7.88
C LEU A 32 1.91 6.05 8.25
N ILE A 33 0.68 5.82 8.75
CA ILE A 33 -0.20 6.91 9.19
C ILE A 33 0.36 7.70 10.38
N GLY A 34 1.31 7.11 11.12
CA GLY A 34 2.01 7.76 12.24
C GLY A 34 3.21 8.61 11.84
N GLN A 35 3.59 8.65 10.55
CA GLN A 35 4.73 9.44 10.09
C GLN A 35 4.40 10.94 10.09
N SER A 36 5.38 11.76 10.48
CA SER A 36 5.27 13.23 10.39
C SER A 36 5.39 13.77 8.97
N TYR A 37 5.99 12.98 8.08
CA TYR A 37 6.14 13.30 6.67
C TYR A 37 5.11 12.52 5.85
N THR A 38 4.27 13.19 5.07
CA THR A 38 3.10 12.59 4.40
C THR A 38 3.11 12.68 2.87
N SER A 39 4.18 13.24 2.27
CA SER A 39 4.29 13.35 0.81
C SER A 39 4.82 12.05 0.20
N TYR A 40 4.08 10.96 0.41
CA TYR A 40 4.35 9.63 -0.13
C TYR A 40 3.05 8.97 -0.62
N GLU A 41 3.17 7.96 -1.48
CA GLU A 41 2.09 7.02 -1.76
C GLU A 41 2.42 5.64 -1.19
N TRP A 42 1.39 4.88 -0.84
CA TRP A 42 1.54 3.51 -0.36
C TRP A 42 0.87 2.56 -1.34
N ILE A 43 1.67 1.68 -1.92
CA ILE A 43 1.24 0.70 -2.91
C ILE A 43 1.36 -0.69 -2.26
N VAL A 44 0.31 -1.51 -2.38
CA VAL A 44 0.30 -2.88 -1.86
C VAL A 44 0.05 -3.87 -2.99
N ILE A 45 0.98 -4.81 -3.17
CA ILE A 45 0.81 -5.95 -4.06
C ILE A 45 0.52 -7.17 -3.18
N ASP A 46 -0.72 -7.63 -3.24
CA ASP A 46 -1.21 -8.78 -2.49
C ASP A 46 -1.22 -10.03 -3.37
N GLY A 47 -0.60 -11.12 -2.90
CA GLY A 47 -0.48 -12.39 -3.62
C GLY A 47 -1.76 -13.23 -3.68
N ALA A 48 -2.94 -12.60 -3.74
CA ALA A 48 -4.26 -13.19 -3.57
C ALA A 48 -4.44 -13.88 -2.20
N SER A 49 -4.29 -13.10 -1.13
CA SER A 49 -4.48 -13.57 0.23
C SER A 49 -5.93 -13.98 0.52
N ASN A 50 -6.13 -14.88 1.48
CA ASN A 50 -7.45 -15.37 1.90
C ASN A 50 -7.78 -15.06 3.38
N ASP A 51 -7.07 -14.10 3.96
CA ASP A 51 -7.09 -13.76 5.39
C ASP A 51 -7.80 -12.43 5.71
N GLY A 52 -8.54 -11.87 4.75
CA GLY A 52 -9.19 -10.57 4.89
C GLY A 52 -8.35 -9.38 4.40
N THR A 53 -7.18 -9.62 3.79
CA THR A 53 -6.28 -8.56 3.34
C THR A 53 -6.92 -7.62 2.32
N SER A 54 -7.65 -8.14 1.33
CA SER A 54 -8.30 -7.32 0.30
C SER A 54 -9.42 -6.45 0.88
N GLU A 55 -10.22 -7.01 1.79
CA GLU A 55 -11.28 -6.31 2.51
C GLU A 55 -10.69 -5.18 3.36
N TYR A 56 -9.58 -5.44 4.05
CA TYR A 56 -8.86 -4.43 4.81
C TYR A 56 -8.31 -3.33 3.90
N LEU A 57 -7.65 -3.68 2.79
CA LEU A 57 -7.07 -2.73 1.84
C LEU A 57 -8.11 -1.82 1.20
N ALA A 58 -9.33 -2.32 0.95
CA ALA A 58 -10.44 -1.53 0.43
C ALA A 58 -10.89 -0.41 1.39
N GLU A 59 -10.65 -0.57 2.69
CA GLU A 59 -10.91 0.45 3.71
C GLU A 59 -9.72 1.39 3.94
N THR A 60 -8.58 1.12 3.29
CA THR A 60 -7.40 1.99 3.36
C THR A 60 -7.35 3.01 2.22
N GLY A 61 -6.48 4.02 2.35
CA GLY A 61 -6.14 4.92 1.25
C GLY A 61 -5.03 4.41 0.33
N ALA A 62 -4.66 3.12 0.41
CA ALA A 62 -3.59 2.54 -0.39
C ALA A 62 -4.03 2.33 -1.85
N VAL A 63 -3.08 2.40 -2.77
CA VAL A 63 -3.24 1.84 -4.11
C VAL A 63 -2.89 0.35 -4.00
N TRP A 64 -3.73 -0.55 -4.52
CA TRP A 64 -3.45 -1.98 -4.35
C TRP A 64 -3.92 -2.85 -5.51
N LEU A 65 -3.26 -4.00 -5.63
CA LEU A 65 -3.56 -5.07 -6.57
C LEU A 65 -3.54 -6.39 -5.79
N SER A 66 -4.57 -7.21 -5.95
CA SER A 66 -4.60 -8.57 -5.40
C SER A 66 -4.71 -9.59 -6.53
N GLU A 67 -3.66 -10.37 -6.73
CA GLU A 67 -3.62 -11.44 -7.73
C GLU A 67 -2.60 -12.51 -7.34
N LYS A 68 -2.78 -13.73 -7.85
CA LYS A 68 -1.83 -14.81 -7.55
C LYS A 68 -0.46 -14.52 -8.16
N ASP A 69 0.56 -14.63 -7.34
CA ASP A 69 1.95 -14.56 -7.79
C ASP A 69 2.48 -15.92 -8.26
N LYS A 70 3.43 -15.90 -9.20
CA LYS A 70 4.20 -17.08 -9.62
C LYS A 70 5.47 -17.29 -8.78
N GLY A 71 5.66 -16.48 -7.74
CA GLY A 71 6.82 -16.50 -6.85
C GLY A 71 7.20 -15.09 -6.40
N LEU A 72 8.18 -14.96 -5.50
CA LEU A 72 8.56 -13.68 -4.90
C LEU A 72 8.99 -12.62 -5.93
N TYR A 73 9.73 -13.03 -6.97
CA TYR A 73 10.17 -12.12 -8.03
C TYR A 73 9.02 -11.66 -8.92
N ASP A 74 7.99 -12.49 -9.12
CA ASP A 74 6.79 -12.08 -9.85
C ASP A 74 6.05 -10.98 -9.07
N ALA A 75 5.91 -11.17 -7.75
CA ALA A 75 5.32 -10.18 -6.87
C ALA A 75 6.10 -8.84 -6.87
N MET A 76 7.44 -8.91 -6.88
CA MET A 76 8.30 -7.72 -6.85
C MET A 76 8.38 -6.93 -8.17
N ASN A 77 8.06 -7.56 -9.32
CA ASN A 77 8.15 -6.92 -10.64
C ASN A 77 6.80 -6.38 -11.15
N LYS A 78 5.79 -6.34 -10.29
CA LYS A 78 4.49 -5.70 -10.53
C LYS A 78 4.54 -4.25 -10.07
#